data_AF-K2DNU9-F1
#
_entry.id   AF-K2DNU9-F1
#
_cell.length_a   1.000
_cell.length_b   1.000
_cell.length_c   1.000
_cell.angle_alpha   90.00
_cell.angle_beta   90.00
_cell.angle_gamma   90.00
#
_symmetry.space_group_name_H-M   'P 1'
#
loop_
_entity.id
_entity.type
_entity.pdbx_description
1 polymer ?
#
loop_
_entity_poly.entity_id
_entity_poly.type
_entity_poly.pdbx_seq_one_letter_code
_entity_poly.pdbx_strand_id
1 'polypeptide(L)'
;MPNIYNQISFDLQKLANPTKATILSGFFKTSKGQYGEGDKFIGITVPLQREIAKKYYESASFVDLQKMLESKIHEYRLTSLLILVYKYDKTKNEKLKKEIYNFYLKNLQYINNWDLVDVTTPNIVGDYLLNNPKEKKILYKLVKSKNLWERRVAILATFRFIKEKQFEDTL
;
A
#
# COMPACT_ATOMS: atom_id res chain seq x y z
N MET A 1 6.71 3.84 -26.27
CA MET A 1 7.55 3.21 -25.23
C MET A 1 6.77 2.08 -24.58
N PRO A 2 7.39 0.96 -24.18
CA PRO A 2 6.67 -0.07 -23.44
C PRO A 2 6.17 0.54 -22.13
N ASN A 3 4.85 0.51 -21.95
CA ASN A 3 4.14 0.93 -20.74
C ASN A 3 4.85 0.41 -19.47
N ILE A 4 5.20 1.26 -18.50
CA ILE A 4 5.96 0.85 -17.31
C ILE A 4 5.20 -0.23 -16.53
N TYR A 5 3.87 -0.12 -16.47
CA TYR A 5 2.98 -1.17 -15.98
C TYR A 5 3.29 -2.55 -16.60
N ASN A 6 3.50 -2.65 -17.92
CA ASN A 6 3.77 -3.91 -18.60
C ASN A 6 5.14 -4.48 -18.18
N GLN A 7 6.13 -3.62 -17.98
CA GLN A 7 7.47 -4.03 -17.55
C GLN A 7 7.45 -4.58 -16.12
N ILE A 8 6.80 -3.87 -15.19
CA ILE A 8 6.65 -4.32 -13.80
C ILE A 8 5.87 -5.64 -13.77
N SER A 9 4.77 -5.73 -14.52
CA SER A 9 3.93 -6.93 -14.60
C SER A 9 4.72 -8.13 -15.12
N PHE A 10 5.54 -7.92 -16.15
CA PHE A 10 6.41 -8.95 -16.72
C PHE A 10 7.47 -9.44 -15.74
N ASP A 11 8.15 -8.53 -15.04
CA ASP A 11 9.15 -8.88 -14.03
C ASP A 11 8.53 -9.63 -12.84
N LEU A 12 7.32 -9.25 -12.41
CA LEU A 12 6.58 -10.00 -11.40
C LEU A 12 6.23 -11.40 -11.88
N GLN A 13 5.70 -11.55 -13.10
CA GLN A 13 5.32 -12.87 -13.63
C GLN A 13 6.52 -13.81 -13.78
N LYS A 14 7.72 -13.31 -14.08
CA LYS A 14 8.94 -14.12 -14.10
C LYS A 14 9.30 -14.74 -12.75
N LEU A 15 8.88 -14.10 -11.65
CA LEU A 15 9.14 -14.56 -10.28
C LEU A 15 7.97 -15.35 -9.70
N ALA A 16 6.88 -15.54 -10.46
CA ALA A 16 5.71 -16.25 -10.00
C ALA A 16 6.04 -17.70 -9.62
N ASN A 17 5.47 -18.16 -8.51
CA ASN A 17 5.64 -19.49 -7.98
C ASN A 17 4.28 -20.08 -7.59
N PRO A 18 3.70 -20.96 -8.42
CA PRO A 18 2.37 -21.54 -8.17
C PRO A 18 2.25 -22.28 -6.84
N THR A 19 3.31 -22.99 -6.41
CA THR A 19 3.32 -23.71 -5.14
C THR A 19 3.19 -22.74 -3.96
N LYS A 20 3.93 -21.63 -3.99
CA LYS A 20 3.80 -20.57 -2.98
C LYS A 20 2.46 -19.85 -3.07
N ALA A 21 1.92 -19.64 -4.27
CA ALA A 21 0.63 -19.01 -4.46
C ALA A 21 -0.49 -19.73 -3.69
N THR A 22 -0.50 -21.07 -3.71
CA THR A 22 -1.46 -21.87 -2.95
C THR A 22 -1.32 -21.67 -1.44
N ILE A 23 -0.08 -21.70 -0.92
CA ILE A 23 0.21 -21.50 0.50
C ILE A 23 -0.24 -20.10 0.96
N LEU A 24 0.12 -19.07 0.19
CA LEU A 24 -0.24 -17.69 0.49
C LEU A 24 -1.76 -17.46 0.43
N SER A 25 -2.44 -18.05 -0.55
CA SER A 25 -3.91 -17.93 -0.66
C SER A 25 -4.63 -18.47 0.58
N GLY A 26 -4.11 -19.55 1.18
CA GLY A 26 -4.63 -20.07 2.45
C GLY A 26 -4.30 -19.15 3.64
N PHE A 27 -3.06 -18.68 3.72
CA PHE A 27 -2.60 -17.79 4.80
C PHE A 27 -3.35 -16.45 4.85
N PHE A 28 -3.60 -15.85 3.68
CA PHE A 28 -4.32 -14.58 3.55
C PHE A 28 -5.84 -14.68 3.60
N LYS A 29 -6.38 -15.87 3.94
CA LYS A 29 -7.81 -16.10 4.16
C LYS A 29 -8.66 -15.60 2.97
N THR A 30 -8.41 -16.18 1.80
CA THR A 30 -9.06 -15.80 0.53
C THR A 30 -10.40 -16.48 0.27
N SER A 31 -10.87 -17.31 1.21
CA SER A 31 -12.15 -18.02 1.08
C SER A 31 -13.34 -17.08 1.26
N LYS A 32 -14.52 -17.49 0.76
CA LYS A 32 -15.76 -16.72 0.89
C LYS A 32 -16.06 -16.34 2.35
N GLY A 33 -16.44 -15.08 2.57
CA GLY A 33 -16.74 -14.50 3.89
C GLY A 33 -15.51 -14.12 4.72
N GLN A 34 -14.30 -14.32 4.18
CA GLN A 34 -13.06 -13.91 4.84
C GLN A 34 -12.56 -12.57 4.30
N TYR A 35 -11.62 -11.96 5.01
CA TYR A 35 -11.19 -10.60 4.72
C TYR A 35 -10.38 -10.46 3.41
N GLY A 36 -9.80 -11.56 2.90
CA GLY A 36 -9.07 -11.61 1.63
C GLY A 36 -9.91 -12.19 0.48
N GLU A 37 -11.23 -12.31 0.63
CA GLU A 37 -12.10 -12.88 -0.40
C GLU A 37 -11.88 -12.19 -1.76
N GLY A 38 -11.60 -12.99 -2.78
CA GLY A 38 -11.41 -12.52 -4.16
C GLY A 38 -9.96 -12.17 -4.54
N ASP A 39 -9.03 -12.15 -3.59
CA ASP A 39 -7.60 -11.98 -3.85
C ASP A 39 -7.03 -13.19 -4.61
N LYS A 40 -6.16 -12.91 -5.58
CA LYS A 40 -5.37 -13.91 -6.29
C LYS A 40 -3.90 -13.72 -5.96
N PHE A 41 -3.19 -14.82 -5.71
CA PHE A 41 -1.75 -14.79 -5.45
C PHE A 41 -0.99 -15.40 -6.63
N ILE A 42 0.20 -14.86 -6.90
CA ILE A 42 1.16 -15.44 -7.85
C ILE A 42 2.43 -15.97 -7.16
N GLY A 43 2.52 -15.90 -5.83
CA GLY A 43 3.51 -16.63 -5.05
C GLY A 43 4.84 -15.91 -4.84
N ILE A 44 4.88 -14.58 -4.97
CA ILE A 44 6.13 -13.81 -4.89
C ILE A 44 6.34 -13.32 -3.46
N THR A 45 7.52 -13.55 -2.91
CA THR A 45 7.85 -13.11 -1.55
C THR A 45 8.02 -11.60 -1.47
N VAL A 46 7.76 -11.01 -0.30
CA VAL A 46 7.89 -9.56 -0.06
C VAL A 46 9.28 -9.02 -0.39
N PRO A 47 10.41 -9.69 -0.06
CA PRO A 47 11.74 -9.22 -0.45
C PRO A 47 11.90 -9.02 -1.97
N LEU A 48 11.45 -9.99 -2.78
CA LEU A 48 11.51 -9.90 -4.24
C LEU A 48 10.61 -8.76 -4.78
N GLN A 49 9.44 -8.56 -4.19
CA GLN A 49 8.57 -7.43 -4.54
C GLN A 49 9.22 -6.08 -4.21
N ARG A 50 9.99 -5.99 -3.11
CA ARG A 50 10.75 -4.77 -2.76
C ARG A 50 11.87 -4.48 -3.76
N GLU A 51 12.55 -5.51 -4.28
CA GLU A 51 13.57 -5.33 -5.32
C GLU A 51 12.96 -4.75 -6.60
N ILE A 52 11.82 -5.28 -7.04
CA ILE A 52 11.07 -4.73 -8.19
C ILE A 52 10.62 -3.30 -7.88
N ALA A 53 10.05 -3.04 -6.70
CA ALA A 53 9.59 -1.71 -6.34
C ALA A 53 10.72 -0.68 -6.36
N LYS A 54 11.90 -1.04 -5.84
CA LYS A 54 13.11 -0.21 -5.88
C LYS A 54 13.63 0.02 -7.29
N LYS A 55 13.46 -0.94 -8.22
CA LYS A 55 13.85 -0.78 -9.62
C LYS A 55 12.98 0.24 -10.37
N TYR A 56 11.70 0.37 -10.01
CA TYR A 56 10.72 1.14 -10.79
C TYR A 56 10.20 2.43 -10.13
N TYR A 57 10.61 2.77 -8.90
CA TYR A 57 9.97 3.89 -8.18
C TYR A 57 10.12 5.27 -8.85
N GLU A 58 11.20 5.49 -9.58
CA GLU A 58 11.44 6.75 -10.30
C GLU A 58 10.61 6.87 -11.57
N SER A 59 10.46 5.76 -12.30
CA SER A 59 9.85 5.72 -13.62
C SER A 59 8.35 5.44 -13.62
N ALA A 60 7.83 4.78 -12.58
CA ALA A 60 6.41 4.47 -12.47
C ALA A 60 5.55 5.73 -12.26
N SER A 61 4.58 5.93 -13.14
CA SER A 61 3.60 7.02 -13.02
C SER A 61 2.43 6.62 -12.13
N PHE A 62 1.66 7.60 -11.64
CA PHE A 62 0.40 7.30 -10.92
C PHE A 62 -0.60 6.51 -11.78
N VAL A 63 -0.56 6.66 -13.12
CA VAL A 63 -1.41 5.90 -14.04
C VAL A 63 -1.02 4.42 -14.06
N ASP A 64 0.29 4.12 -14.04
CA ASP A 64 0.78 2.74 -13.96
C ASP A 64 0.36 2.10 -12.62
N LEU A 65 0.57 2.83 -11.53
CA LEU A 65 0.28 2.35 -10.18
C LEU A 65 -1.22 2.16 -9.95
N GLN A 66 -2.06 3.02 -10.53
CA GLN A 66 -3.52 2.86 -10.50
C GLN A 66 -3.94 1.53 -11.15
N LYS A 67 -3.40 1.23 -12.34
CA LYS A 67 -3.68 -0.04 -13.03
C LYS A 67 -3.23 -1.26 -12.22
N MET A 68 -2.10 -1.17 -11.53
CA MET A 68 -1.65 -2.24 -10.64
C MET A 68 -2.55 -2.43 -9.42
N LEU A 69 -3.03 -1.34 -8.82
CA LEU A 69 -3.92 -1.37 -7.66
C LEU A 69 -5.29 -1.96 -7.98
N GLU A 70 -5.80 -1.72 -9.19
CA GLU A 70 -7.07 -2.26 -9.67
C GLU A 70 -7.02 -3.77 -9.99
N SER A 71 -5.82 -4.36 -9.99
CA SER A 71 -5.65 -5.79 -10.21
C SER A 71 -6.17 -6.62 -9.04
N LYS A 72 -6.76 -7.79 -9.35
CA LYS A 72 -7.09 -8.82 -8.34
C LYS A 72 -5.85 -9.55 -7.82
N ILE A 73 -4.69 -9.38 -8.46
CA ILE A 73 -3.44 -10.02 -8.05
C ILE A 73 -2.85 -9.24 -6.87
N HIS A 74 -2.70 -9.91 -5.74
CA HIS A 74 -2.22 -9.33 -4.50
C HIS A 74 -0.83 -8.72 -4.66
N GLU A 75 0.10 -9.44 -5.27
CA GLU A 75 1.48 -9.00 -5.45
C GLU A 75 1.59 -7.78 -6.38
N TYR A 76 0.61 -7.54 -7.26
CA TYR A 76 0.57 -6.32 -8.08
C TYR A 76 0.23 -5.11 -7.20
N ARG A 77 -0.80 -5.26 -6.36
CA ARG A 77 -1.20 -4.21 -5.41
C ARG A 77 -0.09 -3.92 -4.42
N LEU A 78 0.46 -4.94 -3.76
CA LEU A 78 1.55 -4.75 -2.80
C LEU A 78 2.78 -4.10 -3.46
N THR A 79 3.23 -4.57 -4.62
CA THR A 79 4.37 -3.97 -5.33
C THR A 79 4.10 -2.50 -5.69
N SER A 80 2.88 -2.16 -6.14
CA SER A 80 2.53 -0.78 -6.45
C SER A 80 2.55 0.15 -5.23
N LEU A 81 2.09 -0.34 -4.07
CA LEU A 81 2.16 0.43 -2.82
C LEU A 81 3.60 0.56 -2.31
N LEU A 82 4.42 -0.48 -2.46
CA LEU A 82 5.85 -0.41 -2.14
C LEU A 82 6.56 0.62 -3.03
N ILE A 83 6.21 0.69 -4.31
CA ILE A 83 6.70 1.74 -5.22
C ILE A 83 6.32 3.13 -4.68
N LEU A 84 5.06 3.34 -4.26
CA LEU A 84 4.64 4.61 -3.66
C LEU A 84 5.44 4.95 -2.39
N VAL A 85 5.71 3.95 -1.54
CA VAL A 85 6.53 4.15 -0.33
C VAL A 85 7.94 4.60 -0.70
N TYR A 86 8.60 3.95 -1.67
CA TYR A 86 9.92 4.37 -2.13
C TYR A 86 9.89 5.78 -2.75
N LYS A 87 8.88 6.09 -3.57
CA LYS A 87 8.70 7.41 -4.19
C LYS A 87 8.50 8.51 -3.15
N TYR A 88 7.77 8.21 -2.07
CA TYR A 88 7.53 9.12 -0.95
C TYR A 88 8.79 9.33 -0.10
N ASP A 89 9.50 8.25 0.24
CA ASP A 89 10.73 8.29 1.04
C ASP A 89 11.86 9.05 0.35
N LYS A 90 12.02 8.88 -0.97
CA LYS A 90 13.12 9.48 -1.73
C LYS A 90 12.89 10.92 -2.16
N THR A 91 11.65 11.40 -2.15
CA THR A 91 11.37 12.76 -2.58
C THR A 91 11.51 13.78 -1.46
N LYS A 92 12.15 14.92 -1.77
CA LYS A 92 12.15 16.14 -0.94
C LYS A 92 11.06 17.14 -1.35
N ASN A 93 10.27 16.80 -2.37
CA ASN A 93 9.24 17.68 -2.90
C ASN A 93 7.92 17.48 -2.14
N GLU A 94 7.54 18.46 -1.33
CA GLU A 94 6.31 18.42 -0.53
C GLU A 94 5.03 18.35 -1.37
N LYS A 95 5.03 18.93 -2.58
CA LYS A 95 3.90 18.80 -3.51
C LYS A 95 3.74 17.34 -3.95
N LEU A 96 4.84 16.67 -4.28
CA LEU A 96 4.80 15.26 -4.65
C LEU A 96 4.40 14.36 -3.47
N LYS A 97 4.88 14.65 -2.26
CA LYS A 97 4.41 13.95 -1.04
C LYS A 97 2.90 14.06 -0.86
N LYS A 98 2.34 15.26 -1.03
CA LYS A 98 0.89 15.50 -0.99
C LYS A 98 0.15 14.73 -2.08
N GLU A 99 0.67 14.69 -3.31
CA GLU A 99 0.09 13.91 -4.41
C GLU A 99 0.06 12.41 -4.07
N ILE A 100 1.15 11.85 -3.53
CA ILE A 100 1.23 10.45 -3.11
C ILE A 100 0.23 10.16 -1.98
N TYR A 101 0.17 11.03 -0.96
CA TYR A 101 -0.79 10.91 0.13
C TYR A 101 -2.24 10.91 -0.37
N ASN A 102 -2.60 11.85 -1.25
CA ASN A 102 -3.93 11.92 -1.84
C ASN A 102 -4.24 10.69 -2.69
N PHE A 103 -3.27 10.22 -3.48
CA PHE A 103 -3.40 9.00 -4.29
C PHE A 103 -3.66 7.78 -3.41
N TYR A 104 -2.95 7.65 -2.28
CA TYR A 104 -3.14 6.57 -1.31
C TYR A 104 -4.56 6.60 -0.73
N LEU A 105 -5.02 7.76 -0.25
CA LEU A 105 -6.36 7.90 0.35
C LEU A 105 -7.49 7.69 -0.66
N LYS A 106 -7.30 8.11 -1.92
CA LYS A 106 -8.29 7.87 -2.98
C LYS A 106 -8.48 6.39 -3.28
N ASN A 107 -7.46 5.57 -3.02
CA ASN A 107 -7.41 4.17 -3.40
C ASN A 107 -7.58 3.17 -2.23
N LEU A 108 -8.03 3.62 -1.05
CA LEU A 108 -8.18 2.76 0.13
C LEU A 108 -9.02 1.50 -0.11
N GLN A 109 -9.98 1.53 -1.03
CA GLN A 109 -10.78 0.37 -1.43
C GLN A 109 -9.94 -0.81 -1.97
N TYR A 110 -8.76 -0.55 -2.52
CA TYR A 110 -7.81 -1.56 -3.02
C TYR A 110 -6.76 -1.96 -1.97
N ILE A 111 -6.69 -1.25 -0.84
CA ILE A 111 -5.75 -1.48 0.27
C ILE A 111 -6.51 -2.24 1.35
N ASN A 112 -7.02 -3.40 0.97
CA ASN A 112 -8.01 -4.17 1.72
C ASN A 112 -7.43 -5.47 2.31
N ASN A 113 -6.17 -5.42 2.73
CA ASN A 113 -5.49 -6.51 3.41
C ASN A 113 -4.53 -5.94 4.46
N TRP A 114 -4.26 -6.69 5.53
CA TRP A 114 -3.48 -6.19 6.66
C TRP A 114 -2.03 -5.87 6.24
N ASP A 115 -1.43 -6.69 5.38
CA ASP A 115 -0.05 -6.48 4.93
C ASP A 115 0.08 -5.22 4.05
N LEU A 116 -0.91 -4.97 3.19
CA LEU A 116 -0.99 -3.77 2.36
C LEU A 116 -1.03 -2.52 3.24
N VAL A 117 -1.86 -2.52 4.28
CA VAL A 117 -1.99 -1.39 5.22
C VAL A 117 -0.71 -1.23 6.05
N ASP A 118 -0.28 -2.29 6.74
CA ASP A 118 0.77 -2.24 7.76
C ASP A 118 2.12 -1.79 7.21
N VAL A 119 2.45 -2.23 5.99
CA VAL A 119 3.74 -1.93 5.38
C VAL A 119 3.79 -0.50 4.82
N THR A 120 2.64 0.13 4.56
CA THR A 120 2.58 1.35 3.74
C THR A 120 2.02 2.55 4.49
N THR A 121 0.99 2.36 5.32
CA THR A 121 0.29 3.44 6.03
C THR A 121 1.21 4.25 6.94
N PRO A 122 2.04 3.66 7.83
CA PRO A 122 2.90 4.46 8.72
C PRO A 122 3.91 5.32 7.96
N ASN A 123 4.35 4.85 6.79
CA ASN A 123 5.39 5.48 5.99
C ASN A 123 4.86 6.61 5.08
N ILE A 124 3.60 6.53 4.64
CA ILE A 124 2.97 7.54 3.78
C ILE A 124 2.02 8.40 4.59
N VAL A 125 0.92 7.82 5.06
CA VAL A 125 -0.15 8.55 5.78
C VAL A 125 0.37 9.06 7.12
N GLY A 126 1.06 8.22 7.88
CA GLY A 126 1.62 8.58 9.17
C GLY A 126 2.65 9.71 9.07
N ASP A 127 3.65 9.58 8.20
CA ASP A 127 4.63 10.65 8.00
C ASP A 127 4.00 11.96 7.47
N TYR A 128 3.08 11.86 6.51
CA TYR A 128 2.45 13.06 5.95
C TYR A 128 1.66 13.83 7.00
N LEU A 129 0.84 13.13 7.81
CA LEU A 129 0.01 13.76 8.84
C LEU A 129 0.83 14.30 10.02
N LEU A 130 1.96 13.66 10.34
CA LEU A 130 2.88 14.16 11.37
C LEU A 130 3.43 15.54 10.97
N ASN A 131 3.80 15.69 9.70
CA ASN A 131 4.33 16.94 9.15
C ASN A 131 3.23 17.95 8.75
N ASN A 132 1.95 17.51 8.71
CA ASN A 132 0.81 18.35 8.34
C ASN A 132 -0.35 18.21 9.35
N PRO A 133 -0.22 18.73 10.58
CA PRO A 133 -1.20 18.50 11.65
C PRO A 133 -2.64 18.92 11.32
N LYS A 134 -2.82 19.93 10.46
CA LYS A 134 -4.15 20.40 10.00
C LYS A 134 -4.95 19.34 9.24
N GLU A 135 -4.28 18.33 8.69
CA GLU A 135 -4.91 17.23 7.94
C GLU A 135 -5.29 16.03 8.82
N LYS A 136 -4.90 16.01 10.11
CA LYS A 136 -5.18 14.90 11.05
C LYS A 136 -6.67 14.59 11.22
N LYS A 137 -7.57 15.52 10.88
CA LYS A 137 -9.03 15.31 10.82
C LYS A 137 -9.45 14.06 10.04
N ILE A 138 -8.64 13.60 9.08
CA ILE A 138 -8.90 12.39 8.32
C ILE A 138 -8.92 11.14 9.20
N LEU A 139 -8.09 11.07 10.25
CA LEU A 139 -8.00 9.92 11.15
C LEU A 139 -9.33 9.67 11.85
N TYR A 140 -9.92 10.76 12.38
CA TYR A 140 -11.21 10.71 13.06
C TYR A 140 -12.38 10.39 12.11
N LYS A 141 -12.25 10.68 10.82
CA LYS A 141 -13.21 10.24 9.80
C LYS A 141 -13.07 8.73 9.55
N LEU A 142 -11.85 8.26 9.31
CA LEU A 142 -11.55 6.88 8.95
C LEU A 142 -11.87 5.90 10.10
N VAL A 143 -11.59 6.27 11.35
CA VAL A 143 -11.89 5.42 12.53
C VAL A 143 -13.39 5.17 12.74
N LYS A 144 -14.25 6.06 12.23
CA LYS A 144 -15.73 5.92 12.27
C LYS A 144 -16.29 5.17 11.04
N SER A 145 -15.44 4.78 10.09
CA SER A 145 -15.88 4.07 8.89
C SER A 145 -16.40 2.67 9.21
N LYS A 146 -17.38 2.21 8.42
CA LYS A 146 -17.82 0.80 8.45
C LYS A 146 -16.74 -0.14 7.88
N ASN A 147 -15.84 0.38 7.05
CA ASN A 147 -14.74 -0.38 6.46
C ASN A 147 -13.66 -0.67 7.51
N LEU A 148 -13.34 -1.95 7.72
CA LEU A 148 -12.30 -2.39 8.65
C LEU A 148 -10.92 -1.81 8.29
N TRP A 149 -10.59 -1.76 7.01
CA TRP A 149 -9.27 -1.35 6.53
C TRP A 149 -9.06 0.16 6.65
N GLU A 150 -10.10 0.96 6.41
CA GLU A 150 -10.07 2.40 6.70
C GLU A 150 -9.81 2.67 8.18
N ARG A 151 -10.50 1.95 9.08
CA ARG A 151 -10.26 2.04 10.52
C ARG A 151 -8.83 1.63 10.88
N ARG A 152 -8.31 0.57 10.26
CA ARG A 152 -6.92 0.12 10.45
C ARG A 152 -5.91 1.16 9.97
N VAL A 153 -6.15 1.82 8.84
CA VAL A 153 -5.32 2.94 8.34
C VAL A 153 -5.31 4.09 9.35
N ALA A 154 -6.46 4.44 9.94
CA ALA A 154 -6.55 5.49 10.94
C ALA A 154 -5.62 5.23 12.13
N ILE A 155 -5.64 4.01 12.67
CA ILE A 155 -4.81 3.64 13.83
C ILE A 155 -3.34 3.47 13.43
N LEU A 156 -3.02 2.83 12.31
CA LEU A 156 -1.61 2.61 11.95
C LEU A 156 -0.91 3.86 11.45
N ALA A 157 -1.63 4.87 10.98
CA ALA A 157 -1.03 6.17 10.69
C ALA A 157 -0.39 6.78 11.96
N THR A 158 -1.03 6.61 13.14
CA THR A 158 -0.50 7.15 14.40
C THR A 158 0.72 6.41 14.91
N PHE A 159 1.05 5.23 14.36
CA PHE A 159 2.29 4.53 14.72
C PHE A 159 3.54 5.39 14.48
N ARG A 160 3.50 6.28 13.47
CA ARG A 160 4.57 7.26 13.24
C ARG A 160 4.61 8.33 14.35
N PHE A 161 3.47 8.73 14.88
CA PHE A 161 3.36 9.73 15.95
C PHE A 161 3.91 9.18 17.26
N ILE A 162 3.59 7.92 17.57
CA ILE A 162 4.09 7.20 18.74
C ILE A 162 5.62 7.16 18.76
N LYS A 163 6.25 6.94 17.60
CA LYS A 163 7.72 6.97 17.46
C LYS A 163 8.32 8.34 17.82
N GLU A 164 7.56 9.41 17.57
CA GLU A 164 7.90 10.80 17.93
C GLU A 164 7.33 11.21 19.29
N LYS A 165 6.90 10.25 20.13
CA LYS A 165 6.31 10.46 21.46
C LYS A 165 5.03 11.31 21.47
N GLN A 166 4.30 11.36 20.35
CA GLN A 166 2.97 11.97 20.26
C GLN A 166 1.89 10.88 20.40
N PHE A 167 1.15 10.90 21.51
CA PHE A 167 0.19 9.84 21.86
C PHE A 167 -1.29 10.27 21.76
N GLU A 168 -1.56 11.57 21.73
CA GLU A 168 -2.92 12.14 21.81
C GLU A 168 -3.88 11.59 20.75
N ASP A 169 -3.45 11.50 19.48
CA ASP A 169 -4.30 10.99 18.40
C ASP A 169 -4.57 9.46 18.49
N THR A 170 -3.83 8.74 19.35
CA THR A 170 -3.90 7.27 19.46
C THR A 170 -4.79 6.79 20.61
N LEU A 171 -4.78 7.50 21.74
CA LEU A 171 -5.40 7.08 23.00
C LEU A 171 -6.87 7.45 23.13
#